data_AF-A0A9E1Z9N7-F1
#
_entry.id   AF-A0A9E1Z9N7-F1
#
_cell.length_a   1.000
_cell.length_b   1.000
_cell.length_c   1.000
_cell.angle_alpha   90.00
_cell.angle_beta   90.00
_cell.angle_gamma   90.00
#
_symmetry.space_group_name_H-M   'P 1'
#
loop_
_entity.id
_entity.type
_entity.pdbx_description
1 polymer ?
#
loop_
_entity_poly.entity_id
_entity_poly.type
_entity_poly.pdbx_seq_one_letter_code
_entity_poly.pdbx_strand_id
1 'polypeptide(L)'
;MESVSNFITEFRKLYLKSPQCGSWTRASENCDYGDITTVSKDCYMCFNSGNCRDSHFCEDSRALKDCIDMAYCEECELCYECTDCDGCYSCDFCQDCANCNDIHFCYDLRRCKNCIGCVGLRDKEFCIFNEQLNEEEYRKKEKKLDLDNKNGIEFIEEKVRELSKTIPRMYVHQRDTTKCTGDYIYHSKNCHMCFDTRHTEDSLYITQANLDMGTRDSCDCGPIPTGMDLCYDVSYAHYLFNSKHLYWCGNLKDSQWCINCLEGENLFGCNFLHK
;
A
#
# COMPACT_ATOMS: atom_id res chain seq x y z
N MET A 1 3.23 -26.21 41.98
CA MET A 1 2.56 -25.02 41.40
C MET A 1 3.41 -23.77 41.49
N GLU A 2 4.17 -23.53 42.57
CA GLU A 2 4.98 -22.31 42.76
C GLU A 2 6.01 -22.04 41.64
N SER A 3 6.62 -23.08 41.05
CA SER A 3 7.70 -22.95 40.05
C SER A 3 7.33 -22.10 38.83
N VAL A 4 6.14 -22.30 38.25
CA VAL A 4 5.69 -21.58 37.04
C VAL A 4 5.33 -20.12 37.35
N SER A 5 4.78 -19.87 38.54
CA SER A 5 4.47 -18.50 39.03
C SER A 5 5.73 -17.63 39.11
N ASN A 6 6.88 -18.25 39.43
CA ASN A 6 8.16 -17.56 39.53
C ASN A 6 8.71 -17.16 38.14
N PHE A 7 8.65 -18.07 37.16
CA PHE A 7 9.09 -17.80 35.77
C PHE A 7 8.40 -16.56 35.19
N ILE A 8 7.06 -16.51 35.23
CA ILE A 8 6.26 -15.42 34.66
C ILE A 8 6.53 -14.07 35.40
N THR A 9 6.90 -14.13 36.68
CA THR A 9 7.19 -12.94 37.48
C THR A 9 8.53 -12.29 37.12
N GLU A 10 9.59 -13.08 36.93
CA GLU A 10 10.88 -12.57 36.44
C GLU A 10 10.78 -12.11 34.98
N PHE A 11 10.06 -12.88 34.19
CA PHE A 11 9.75 -12.63 32.80
C PHE A 11 9.05 -11.27 32.56
N ARG A 12 8.04 -10.92 33.37
CA ARG A 12 7.36 -9.61 33.26
C ARG A 12 8.28 -8.42 33.60
N LYS A 13 9.24 -8.62 34.51
CA LYS A 13 10.27 -7.62 34.84
C LYS A 13 11.26 -7.43 33.69
N LEU A 14 11.54 -8.48 32.91
CA LEU A 14 12.33 -8.37 31.68
C LEU A 14 11.62 -7.46 30.69
N TYR A 15 10.35 -7.74 30.36
CA TYR A 15 9.57 -6.92 29.41
C TYR A 15 9.48 -5.44 29.84
N LEU A 16 9.06 -5.15 31.07
CA LEU A 16 8.87 -3.76 31.54
C LEU A 16 10.19 -2.98 31.73
N LYS A 17 11.34 -3.66 31.63
CA LYS A 17 12.68 -3.05 31.64
C LYS A 17 13.24 -2.88 30.21
N SER A 18 12.59 -3.44 29.19
CA SER A 18 13.01 -3.37 27.79
C SER A 18 12.47 -2.11 27.10
N PRO A 19 13.34 -1.28 26.48
CA PRO A 19 12.90 -0.17 25.65
C PRO A 19 12.13 -0.66 24.42
N GLN A 20 11.25 0.18 23.90
CA GLN A 20 10.40 -0.12 22.73
C GLN A 20 10.88 0.64 21.49
N CYS A 21 10.55 0.15 20.30
CA CYS A 21 10.77 0.89 19.06
C CYS A 21 9.80 2.09 19.00
N GLY A 22 10.27 3.25 18.53
CA GLY A 22 9.47 4.48 18.43
C GLY A 22 9.24 5.00 17.01
N SER A 23 9.99 4.49 16.02
CA SER A 23 9.82 4.74 14.58
C SER A 23 10.72 3.78 13.77
N TRP A 24 10.35 3.51 12.52
CA TRP A 24 10.88 2.45 11.65
C TRP A 24 11.29 2.97 10.26
N THR A 25 12.36 3.77 10.16
CA THR A 25 12.87 4.26 8.85
C THR A 25 14.18 3.56 8.45
N ARG A 26 14.28 3.10 7.19
CA ARG A 26 15.28 2.12 6.71
C ARG A 26 15.87 2.48 5.35
N ALA A 27 17.20 2.61 5.27
CA ALA A 27 17.96 2.76 4.02
C ALA A 27 17.57 3.97 3.16
N SER A 28 17.28 5.11 3.81
CA SER A 28 16.85 6.34 3.13
C SER A 28 17.79 7.54 3.40
N GLU A 29 17.90 8.47 2.44
CA GLU A 29 18.70 9.72 2.55
C GLU A 29 17.75 10.91 2.78
N ASN A 30 18.06 11.82 3.71
CA ASN A 30 17.26 13.02 4.01
C ASN A 30 15.75 12.71 4.18
N CYS A 31 15.39 11.93 5.20
CA CYS A 31 14.05 11.35 5.39
C CYS A 31 13.53 11.47 6.84
N ASP A 32 14.02 12.44 7.60
CA ASP A 32 14.04 12.46 9.07
C ASP A 32 12.67 12.60 9.78
N TYR A 33 11.60 12.79 9.01
CA TYR A 33 10.24 13.07 9.50
C TYR A 33 9.20 12.01 9.10
N GLY A 34 9.63 10.91 8.49
CA GLY A 34 8.76 9.79 8.11
C GLY A 34 8.83 8.59 9.05
N ASP A 35 7.77 7.77 9.06
CA ASP A 35 7.71 6.50 9.77
C ASP A 35 7.41 5.33 8.81
N ILE A 36 7.88 4.13 9.13
CA ILE A 36 7.79 2.94 8.26
C ILE A 36 8.30 3.25 6.81
N THR A 37 9.27 4.17 6.66
CA THR A 37 9.77 4.64 5.35
C THR A 37 11.03 3.88 4.93
N THR A 38 11.08 3.37 3.69
CA THR A 38 12.12 2.46 3.22
C THR A 38 12.74 2.85 1.88
N VAL A 39 14.07 2.71 1.71
CA VAL A 39 14.78 2.84 0.41
C VAL A 39 14.66 4.23 -0.27
N SER A 40 14.24 5.27 0.45
CA SER A 40 13.86 6.58 -0.11
C SER A 40 15.01 7.60 -0.17
N LYS A 41 14.81 8.75 -0.83
CA LYS A 41 15.73 9.90 -0.78
C LYS A 41 14.97 11.22 -0.86
N ASP A 42 15.40 12.23 -0.12
CA ASP A 42 14.86 13.60 -0.12
C ASP A 42 13.34 13.61 0.12
N CYS A 43 12.90 12.86 1.14
CA CYS A 43 11.49 12.70 1.47
C CYS A 43 11.10 13.33 2.82
N TYR A 44 9.85 13.78 2.95
CA TYR A 44 9.40 14.52 4.15
C TYR A 44 7.99 14.10 4.56
N MET A 45 7.79 13.76 5.84
CA MET A 45 6.50 13.29 6.38
C MET A 45 5.85 12.17 5.55
N CYS A 46 6.65 11.17 5.14
CA CYS A 46 6.15 9.98 4.47
C CYS A 46 5.91 8.83 5.47
N PHE A 47 4.85 8.06 5.28
CA PHE A 47 4.39 7.00 6.16
C PHE A 47 4.21 5.70 5.37
N ASN A 48 4.65 4.56 5.92
CA ASN A 48 4.62 3.22 5.29
C ASN A 48 5.04 3.19 3.81
N SER A 49 6.09 3.96 3.48
CA SER A 49 6.48 4.25 2.10
C SER A 49 7.75 3.50 1.67
N GLY A 50 7.96 3.29 0.36
CA GLY A 50 9.08 2.51 -0.17
C GLY A 50 9.69 3.00 -1.47
N ASN A 51 11.02 3.03 -1.59
CA ASN A 51 11.75 3.35 -2.83
C ASN A 51 11.45 4.75 -3.42
N CYS A 52 11.09 5.73 -2.59
CA CYS A 52 10.66 7.06 -3.06
C CYS A 52 11.83 8.03 -3.32
N ARG A 53 11.63 9.06 -4.15
CA ARG A 53 12.60 10.13 -4.45
C ARG A 53 11.92 11.48 -4.38
N ASP A 54 12.54 12.46 -3.73
CA ASP A 54 12.15 13.88 -3.81
C ASP A 54 10.64 14.11 -3.48
N SER A 55 10.09 13.34 -2.53
CA SER A 55 8.64 13.17 -2.33
C SER A 55 8.14 13.50 -0.92
N HIS A 56 6.95 14.09 -0.76
CA HIS A 56 6.49 14.64 0.53
C HIS A 56 5.05 14.22 0.89
N PHE A 57 4.74 14.14 2.18
CA PHE A 57 3.38 13.91 2.71
C PHE A 57 2.68 12.63 2.18
N CYS A 58 3.45 11.58 1.87
CA CYS A 58 2.92 10.35 1.27
C CYS A 58 2.56 9.28 2.32
N GLU A 59 1.51 8.49 2.10
CA GLU A 59 1.09 7.34 2.92
C GLU A 59 1.03 6.06 2.06
N ASP A 60 1.42 4.91 2.61
CA ASP A 60 1.27 3.56 2.02
C ASP A 60 1.79 3.40 0.56
N SER A 61 2.74 4.25 0.14
CA SER A 61 3.10 4.44 -1.27
C SER A 61 4.54 4.05 -1.65
N ARG A 62 4.75 3.63 -2.89
CA ARG A 62 5.97 2.94 -3.36
C ARG A 62 6.50 3.46 -4.70
N ALA A 63 7.81 3.36 -4.88
CA ALA A 63 8.55 3.73 -6.09
C ALA A 63 8.18 5.13 -6.64
N LEU A 64 7.90 6.08 -5.73
CA LEU A 64 7.55 7.46 -6.07
C LEU A 64 8.78 8.28 -6.50
N LYS A 65 8.59 9.32 -7.32
CA LYS A 65 9.64 10.30 -7.65
C LYS A 65 9.06 11.70 -7.89
N ASP A 66 9.56 12.73 -7.21
CA ASP A 66 9.05 14.10 -7.30
C ASP A 66 7.52 14.19 -6.99
N CYS A 67 7.01 13.44 -6.00
CA CYS A 67 5.58 13.33 -5.70
C CYS A 67 5.16 13.94 -4.34
N ILE A 68 3.95 14.49 -4.22
CA ILE A 68 3.46 15.17 -2.99
C ILE A 68 2.02 14.75 -2.65
N ASP A 69 1.69 14.58 -1.36
CA ASP A 69 0.34 14.26 -0.85
C ASP A 69 -0.28 13.00 -1.50
N MET A 70 0.49 11.91 -1.55
CA MET A 70 0.11 10.63 -2.19
C MET A 70 -0.40 9.60 -1.18
N ALA A 71 -1.38 8.77 -1.53
CA ALA A 71 -1.82 7.62 -0.72
C ALA A 71 -1.99 6.35 -1.58
N TYR A 72 -1.56 5.18 -1.10
CA TYR A 72 -1.73 3.89 -1.81
C TYR A 72 -1.22 3.86 -3.27
N CYS A 73 -0.18 4.64 -3.59
CA CYS A 73 0.34 4.76 -4.96
C CYS A 73 1.62 3.93 -5.18
N GLU A 74 1.84 3.38 -6.38
CA GLU A 74 3.03 2.59 -6.74
C GLU A 74 3.60 3.04 -8.12
N GLU A 75 4.92 3.05 -8.30
CA GLU A 75 5.62 3.42 -9.55
C GLU A 75 5.23 4.79 -10.18
N CYS A 76 5.00 5.82 -9.35
CA CYS A 76 4.60 7.15 -9.83
C CYS A 76 5.75 8.18 -9.90
N GLU A 77 5.74 9.08 -10.89
CA GLU A 77 6.70 10.19 -11.01
C GLU A 77 5.97 11.52 -11.31
N LEU A 78 6.39 12.63 -10.69
CA LEU A 78 5.79 13.97 -10.81
C LEU A 78 4.28 13.94 -10.55
N CYS A 79 3.85 13.64 -9.32
CA CYS A 79 2.42 13.48 -9.01
C CYS A 79 2.00 14.21 -7.73
N TYR A 80 0.78 14.76 -7.71
CA TYR A 80 0.26 15.51 -6.56
C TYR A 80 -1.16 15.06 -6.15
N GLU A 81 -1.45 14.97 -4.85
CA GLU A 81 -2.79 14.73 -4.29
C GLU A 81 -3.51 13.51 -4.90
N CYS A 82 -2.79 12.39 -5.05
CA CYS A 82 -3.29 11.17 -5.71
C CYS A 82 -3.53 10.00 -4.75
N THR A 83 -4.49 9.13 -5.10
CA THR A 83 -4.85 7.93 -4.33
C THR A 83 -4.96 6.70 -5.24
N ASP A 84 -4.57 5.51 -4.80
CA ASP A 84 -4.75 4.25 -5.55
C ASP A 84 -4.16 4.26 -6.99
N CYS A 85 -3.02 4.93 -7.20
CA CYS A 85 -2.42 5.14 -8.52
C CYS A 85 -1.17 4.28 -8.79
N ASP A 86 -1.15 3.53 -9.89
CA ASP A 86 -0.12 2.52 -10.23
C ASP A 86 0.58 2.80 -11.58
N GLY A 87 1.84 3.23 -11.59
CA GLY A 87 2.61 3.48 -12.82
C GLY A 87 2.26 4.79 -13.53
N CYS A 88 2.11 5.90 -12.79
CA CYS A 88 1.66 7.19 -13.32
C CYS A 88 2.80 8.23 -13.49
N TYR A 89 2.71 9.10 -14.49
CA TYR A 89 3.72 10.16 -14.74
C TYR A 89 3.06 11.52 -14.98
N SER A 90 3.45 12.59 -14.27
CA SER A 90 2.88 13.94 -14.41
C SER A 90 1.37 13.96 -14.15
N CYS A 91 0.93 13.54 -12.95
CA CYS A 91 -0.49 13.33 -12.65
C CYS A 91 -0.95 13.94 -11.31
N ASP A 92 -2.07 14.68 -11.32
CA ASP A 92 -2.54 15.43 -10.14
C ASP A 92 -4.02 15.16 -9.79
N PHE A 93 -4.38 15.17 -8.51
CA PHE A 93 -5.77 15.01 -8.03
C PHE A 93 -6.47 13.75 -8.57
N CYS A 94 -5.73 12.64 -8.74
CA CYS A 94 -6.22 11.42 -9.40
C CYS A 94 -6.49 10.28 -8.41
N GLN A 95 -7.56 9.52 -8.64
CA GLN A 95 -7.87 8.30 -7.89
C GLN A 95 -8.07 7.08 -8.80
N ASP A 96 -7.73 5.89 -8.31
CA ASP A 96 -7.94 4.60 -8.99
C ASP A 96 -7.25 4.53 -10.38
N CYS A 97 -6.15 5.27 -10.60
CA CYS A 97 -5.52 5.33 -11.93
C CYS A 97 -4.40 4.29 -12.11
N ALA A 98 -4.07 3.90 -13.33
CA ALA A 98 -2.83 3.13 -13.59
C ALA A 98 -2.27 3.28 -15.00
N ASN A 99 -0.94 3.24 -15.11
CA ASN A 99 -0.19 3.28 -16.36
C ASN A 99 -0.50 4.55 -17.17
N CYS A 100 -0.76 5.67 -16.47
CA CYS A 100 -1.25 6.92 -17.06
C CYS A 100 -0.16 8.00 -17.13
N ASN A 101 -0.26 8.94 -18.07
CA ASN A 101 0.70 10.05 -18.21
C ASN A 101 -0.06 11.37 -18.42
N ASP A 102 0.34 12.49 -17.82
CA ASP A 102 -0.28 13.80 -18.06
C ASP A 102 -1.81 13.77 -17.77
N ILE A 103 -2.22 13.29 -16.59
CA ILE A 103 -3.66 13.22 -16.21
C ILE A 103 -3.98 13.98 -14.92
N HIS A 104 -5.07 14.76 -14.93
CA HIS A 104 -5.43 15.67 -13.84
C HIS A 104 -6.91 15.53 -13.46
N PHE A 105 -7.25 15.51 -12.16
CA PHE A 105 -8.62 15.38 -11.64
C PHE A 105 -9.36 14.14 -12.17
N CYS A 106 -8.69 13.01 -12.33
CA CYS A 106 -9.24 11.82 -12.98
C CYS A 106 -9.59 10.69 -12.00
N TYR A 107 -10.63 9.91 -12.31
CA TYR A 107 -11.11 8.79 -11.49
C TYR A 107 -11.19 7.49 -12.30
N ASP A 108 -10.57 6.41 -11.84
CA ASP A 108 -10.52 5.11 -12.53
C ASP A 108 -10.10 5.22 -14.01
N LEU A 109 -8.86 5.64 -14.28
CA LEU A 109 -8.26 5.67 -15.62
C LEU A 109 -7.18 4.59 -15.76
N ARG A 110 -7.15 3.82 -16.85
CA ARG A 110 -6.08 2.83 -17.08
C ARG A 110 -5.48 2.96 -18.49
N ARG A 111 -4.15 3.08 -18.59
CA ARG A 111 -3.40 3.33 -19.85
C ARG A 111 -3.91 4.56 -20.61
N CYS A 112 -4.08 5.66 -19.89
CA CYS A 112 -4.57 6.93 -20.46
C CYS A 112 -3.47 8.00 -20.49
N LYS A 113 -3.53 8.91 -21.46
CA LYS A 113 -2.60 10.04 -21.58
C LYS A 113 -3.31 11.37 -21.79
N ASN A 114 -2.76 12.49 -21.35
CA ASN A 114 -3.30 13.83 -21.65
C ASN A 114 -4.82 13.89 -21.38
N CYS A 115 -5.23 13.73 -20.11
CA CYS A 115 -6.64 13.69 -19.71
C CYS A 115 -6.94 14.65 -18.55
N ILE A 116 -8.07 15.39 -18.63
CA ILE A 116 -8.52 16.26 -17.53
C ILE A 116 -9.96 15.94 -17.15
N GLY A 117 -10.23 15.78 -15.85
CA GLY A 117 -11.59 15.59 -15.32
C GLY A 117 -12.29 14.33 -15.82
N CYS A 118 -11.52 13.31 -16.23
CA CYS A 118 -12.04 12.11 -16.87
C CYS A 118 -12.33 10.97 -15.88
N VAL A 119 -13.27 10.11 -16.23
CA VAL A 119 -13.81 9.07 -15.34
C VAL A 119 -13.98 7.75 -16.08
N GLY A 120 -13.43 6.64 -15.56
CA GLY A 120 -13.69 5.29 -16.10
C GLY A 120 -13.08 4.99 -17.48
N LEU A 121 -12.11 5.78 -17.97
CA LEU A 121 -11.53 5.59 -19.30
C LEU A 121 -10.46 4.50 -19.35
N ARG A 122 -10.30 3.88 -20.52
CA ARG A 122 -9.31 2.84 -20.83
C ARG A 122 -8.72 3.10 -22.21
N ASP A 123 -7.39 3.07 -22.34
CA ASP A 123 -6.68 3.19 -23.63
C ASP A 123 -7.08 4.46 -24.41
N LYS A 124 -6.95 5.63 -23.77
CA LYS A 124 -7.35 6.94 -24.32
C LYS A 124 -6.28 8.01 -24.21
N GLU A 125 -6.27 8.92 -25.17
CA GLU A 125 -5.43 10.11 -25.15
C GLU A 125 -6.22 11.36 -25.58
N PHE A 126 -5.88 12.54 -25.04
CA PHE A 126 -6.53 13.83 -25.35
C PHE A 126 -8.04 13.87 -25.00
N CYS A 127 -8.38 13.54 -23.75
CA CYS A 127 -9.76 13.56 -23.27
C CYS A 127 -10.01 14.65 -22.21
N ILE A 128 -11.16 15.32 -22.26
CA ILE A 128 -11.59 16.26 -21.21
C ILE A 128 -13.05 15.98 -20.84
N PHE A 129 -13.33 15.69 -19.57
CA PHE A 129 -14.66 15.25 -19.10
C PHE A 129 -15.26 14.09 -19.94
N ASN A 130 -14.43 13.12 -20.31
CA ASN A 130 -14.70 12.02 -21.25
C ASN A 130 -15.02 12.40 -22.71
N GLU A 131 -14.94 13.69 -23.08
CA GLU A 131 -14.97 14.13 -24.48
C GLU A 131 -13.61 13.85 -25.13
N GLN A 132 -13.56 12.96 -26.13
CA GLN A 132 -12.39 12.70 -26.96
C GLN A 132 -12.14 13.89 -27.91
N LEU A 133 -10.93 14.45 -27.86
CA LEU A 133 -10.53 15.60 -28.66
C LEU A 133 -9.41 15.24 -29.65
N ASN A 134 -9.06 16.18 -30.54
CA ASN A 134 -7.72 16.22 -31.12
C ASN A 134 -6.77 17.05 -30.24
N GLU A 135 -5.46 16.88 -30.44
CA GLU A 135 -4.42 17.55 -29.64
C GLU A 135 -4.56 19.09 -29.63
N GLU A 136 -4.86 19.71 -30.78
CA GLU A 136 -4.98 21.17 -30.88
C GLU A 136 -6.19 21.69 -30.10
N GLU A 137 -7.32 20.97 -30.13
CA GLU A 137 -8.51 21.25 -29.32
C GLU A 137 -8.29 21.00 -27.84
N TYR A 138 -7.57 19.93 -27.49
CA TYR A 138 -7.19 19.62 -26.12
C TYR A 138 -6.36 20.75 -25.51
N ARG A 139 -5.23 21.13 -26.12
CA ARG A 139 -4.38 22.23 -25.65
C ARG A 139 -5.07 23.60 -25.67
N LYS A 140 -6.15 23.77 -26.44
CA LYS A 140 -7.03 24.97 -26.44
C LYS A 140 -8.11 24.95 -25.34
N LYS A 141 -8.52 23.78 -24.84
CA LYS A 141 -9.48 23.63 -23.73
C LYS A 141 -8.77 23.59 -22.38
N GLU A 142 -7.68 22.83 -22.27
CA GLU A 142 -6.72 22.80 -21.16
C GLU A 142 -6.41 24.21 -20.63
N LYS A 143 -5.92 25.11 -21.50
CA LYS A 143 -5.61 26.52 -21.18
C LYS A 143 -6.81 27.42 -20.83
N LYS A 144 -8.03 26.88 -20.82
CA LYS A 144 -9.26 27.57 -20.38
C LYS A 144 -9.83 26.99 -19.08
N LEU A 145 -9.32 25.85 -18.62
CA LEU A 145 -9.73 25.24 -17.35
C LEU A 145 -9.03 25.87 -16.15
N ASP A 146 -7.91 26.58 -16.38
CA ASP A 146 -7.22 27.42 -15.39
C ASP A 146 -6.88 26.63 -14.10
N LEU A 147 -6.09 25.57 -14.25
CA LEU A 147 -5.80 24.60 -13.18
C LEU A 147 -5.11 25.22 -11.96
N ASP A 148 -4.35 26.31 -12.17
CA ASP A 148 -3.71 27.09 -11.11
C ASP A 148 -4.70 27.94 -10.27
N ASN A 149 -5.97 27.99 -10.67
CA ASN A 149 -6.99 28.85 -10.10
C ASN A 149 -8.06 28.04 -9.36
N LYS A 150 -8.27 28.39 -8.09
CA LYS A 150 -9.30 27.78 -7.24
C LYS A 150 -10.68 27.68 -7.90
N ASN A 151 -11.10 28.67 -8.68
CA ASN A 151 -12.40 28.64 -9.36
C ASN A 151 -12.45 27.61 -10.51
N GLY A 152 -11.30 27.33 -11.14
CA GLY A 152 -11.14 26.27 -12.14
C GLY A 152 -11.18 24.89 -11.48
N ILE A 153 -10.43 24.73 -10.38
CA ILE A 153 -10.42 23.52 -9.54
C ILE A 153 -11.84 23.16 -9.07
N GLU A 154 -12.55 24.07 -8.40
CA GLU A 154 -13.92 23.84 -7.90
C GLU A 154 -14.91 23.48 -9.03
N PHE A 155 -14.74 24.05 -10.23
CA PHE A 155 -15.52 23.70 -11.42
C PHE A 155 -15.21 22.28 -11.95
N ILE A 156 -13.93 21.90 -12.00
CA ILE A 156 -13.51 20.56 -12.45
C ILE A 156 -14.01 19.50 -11.46
N GLU A 157 -13.84 19.72 -10.16
CA GLU A 157 -14.40 18.86 -9.11
C GLU A 157 -15.90 18.65 -9.26
N GLU A 158 -16.68 19.72 -9.47
CA GLU A 158 -18.13 19.61 -9.67
C GLU A 158 -18.44 18.76 -10.91
N LYS A 159 -17.73 18.97 -12.02
CA LYS A 159 -17.94 18.21 -13.26
C LYS A 159 -17.56 16.74 -13.11
N VAL A 160 -16.44 16.42 -12.46
CA VAL A 160 -16.02 15.05 -12.14
C VAL A 160 -17.02 14.36 -11.21
N ARG A 161 -17.56 15.10 -10.24
CA ARG A 161 -18.56 14.62 -9.26
C ARG A 161 -19.91 14.31 -9.89
N GLU A 162 -20.35 15.10 -10.87
CA GLU A 162 -21.57 14.78 -11.63
C GLU A 162 -21.33 13.67 -12.68
N LEU A 163 -20.22 13.71 -13.42
CA LEU A 163 -19.82 12.68 -14.38
C LEU A 163 -19.68 11.30 -13.70
N SER A 164 -19.14 11.27 -12.48
CA SER A 164 -19.05 10.09 -11.61
C SER A 164 -20.38 9.41 -11.28
N LYS A 165 -21.53 10.10 -11.43
CA LYS A 165 -22.87 9.53 -11.18
C LYS A 165 -23.49 8.93 -12.44
N THR A 166 -23.04 9.34 -13.63
CA THR A 166 -23.58 8.88 -14.91
C THR A 166 -22.87 7.64 -15.44
N ILE A 167 -21.62 7.43 -15.00
CA ILE A 167 -20.79 6.29 -15.37
C ILE A 167 -20.99 5.15 -14.36
N PRO A 168 -21.15 3.90 -14.80
CA PRO A 168 -21.15 2.75 -13.90
C PRO A 168 -19.81 2.64 -13.17
N ARG A 169 -19.78 3.05 -11.89
CA ARG A 169 -18.64 2.79 -11.01
C ARG A 169 -18.48 1.28 -10.82
N MET A 170 -17.23 0.82 -10.75
CA MET A 170 -16.96 -0.58 -10.45
C MET A 170 -17.47 -0.89 -9.04
N TYR A 171 -18.34 -1.89 -8.91
CA TYR A 171 -18.88 -2.27 -7.59
C TYR A 171 -17.83 -2.97 -6.70
N VAL A 172 -16.80 -3.55 -7.32
CA VAL A 172 -15.68 -4.20 -6.63
C VAL A 172 -14.50 -4.32 -7.60
N HIS A 173 -13.30 -3.90 -7.18
CA HIS A 173 -12.08 -4.04 -7.96
C HIS A 173 -11.54 -5.47 -7.81
N GLN A 174 -11.86 -6.34 -8.77
CA GLN A 174 -11.22 -7.65 -8.91
C GLN A 174 -10.82 -7.96 -10.35
N ARG A 175 -9.63 -8.58 -10.53
CA ARG A 175 -9.20 -9.19 -11.79
C ARG A 175 -8.52 -10.53 -11.54
N ASP A 176 -8.69 -11.49 -12.43
CA ASP A 176 -8.06 -12.82 -12.37
C ASP A 176 -8.27 -13.56 -11.02
N THR A 177 -9.39 -13.29 -10.34
CA THR A 177 -9.78 -13.96 -9.09
C THR A 177 -10.62 -15.21 -9.34
N THR A 178 -10.56 -16.16 -8.41
CA THR A 178 -11.46 -17.31 -8.38
C THR A 178 -11.97 -17.51 -6.96
N LYS A 179 -13.27 -17.27 -6.74
CA LYS A 179 -13.97 -17.39 -5.45
C LYS A 179 -13.43 -16.45 -4.36
N CYS A 180 -13.14 -15.19 -4.70
CA CYS A 180 -12.71 -14.16 -3.75
C CYS A 180 -13.84 -13.20 -3.38
N THR A 181 -13.82 -12.68 -2.15
CA THR A 181 -14.80 -11.70 -1.66
C THR A 181 -14.08 -10.57 -0.91
N GLY A 182 -14.38 -9.33 -1.30
CA GLY A 182 -13.70 -8.10 -0.86
C GLY A 182 -13.30 -7.25 -2.07
N ASP A 183 -12.89 -6.01 -1.81
CA ASP A 183 -12.42 -5.04 -2.81
C ASP A 183 -10.90 -5.11 -2.97
N TYR A 184 -10.36 -4.54 -4.06
CA TYR A 184 -8.94 -4.52 -4.43
C TYR A 184 -8.22 -5.91 -4.40
N ILE A 185 -8.96 -7.01 -4.64
CA ILE A 185 -8.42 -8.39 -4.68
C ILE A 185 -8.12 -8.80 -6.12
N TYR A 186 -6.91 -9.27 -6.42
CA TYR A 186 -6.55 -9.68 -7.78
C TYR A 186 -5.69 -10.96 -7.83
N HIS A 187 -5.67 -11.65 -8.98
CA HIS A 187 -4.83 -12.84 -9.26
C HIS A 187 -4.88 -13.97 -8.22
N SER A 188 -5.99 -14.04 -7.48
CA SER A 188 -6.08 -14.75 -6.19
C SER A 188 -7.12 -15.86 -6.23
N LYS A 189 -6.85 -16.97 -5.51
CA LYS A 189 -7.75 -18.13 -5.41
C LYS A 189 -8.26 -18.31 -3.97
N ASN A 190 -9.57 -18.25 -3.77
CA ASN A 190 -10.28 -18.48 -2.50
C ASN A 190 -9.99 -17.48 -1.36
N CYS A 191 -9.53 -16.25 -1.65
CA CYS A 191 -9.26 -15.25 -0.62
C CYS A 191 -10.55 -14.72 0.04
N HIS A 192 -10.48 -14.46 1.34
CA HIS A 192 -11.52 -13.80 2.13
C HIS A 192 -10.86 -12.77 3.06
N MET A 193 -11.06 -11.48 2.77
CA MET A 193 -10.69 -10.34 3.62
C MET A 193 -9.17 -10.26 3.97
N CYS A 194 -8.37 -9.67 3.09
CA CYS A 194 -6.94 -9.37 3.30
C CYS A 194 -6.65 -7.93 2.83
N PHE A 195 -5.65 -7.28 3.44
CA PHE A 195 -5.65 -5.81 3.58
C PHE A 195 -5.11 -5.01 2.39
N ASP A 196 -4.27 -5.64 1.57
CA ASP A 196 -4.31 -5.58 0.10
C ASP A 196 -3.13 -6.41 -0.40
N THR A 197 -3.39 -7.54 -1.05
CA THR A 197 -2.31 -8.45 -1.52
C THR A 197 -2.68 -9.32 -2.68
N ARG A 198 -1.60 -9.70 -3.33
CA ARG A 198 -1.39 -10.83 -4.22
C ARG A 198 0.13 -11.11 -4.09
N HIS A 199 0.63 -12.33 -3.94
CA HIS A 199 1.91 -12.84 -4.50
C HIS A 199 2.13 -14.31 -4.11
N THR A 200 3.19 -14.92 -4.66
CA THR A 200 3.95 -16.04 -4.08
C THR A 200 3.25 -17.40 -3.92
N GLU A 201 4.00 -18.49 -3.76
CA GLU A 201 3.66 -19.53 -2.79
C GLU A 201 4.89 -19.77 -1.87
N ASP A 202 5.61 -18.67 -1.63
CA ASP A 202 7.00 -18.57 -1.16
C ASP A 202 7.30 -17.25 -0.36
N SER A 203 6.28 -16.48 0.05
CA SER A 203 6.29 -15.21 0.85
C SER A 203 4.81 -14.90 1.20
N LEU A 204 4.30 -14.39 2.31
CA LEU A 204 4.77 -13.60 3.44
C LEU A 204 5.30 -12.21 3.18
N TYR A 205 4.52 -11.26 3.70
CA TYR A 205 4.89 -10.50 4.89
C TYR A 205 3.65 -9.89 5.67
N ILE A 206 2.38 -10.35 5.63
CA ILE A 206 1.09 -9.76 6.18
C ILE A 206 0.91 -8.43 6.98
N THR A 207 0.36 -7.41 6.25
CA THR A 207 -0.41 -6.15 6.52
C THR A 207 -0.11 -5.17 5.34
N GLN A 208 -1.09 -4.70 4.58
CA GLN A 208 -1.03 -4.03 3.23
C GLN A 208 0.23 -4.14 2.32
N ALA A 209 0.19 -4.97 1.25
CA ALA A 209 1.15 -5.03 0.11
C ALA A 209 0.78 -6.05 -1.00
N ASN A 210 0.91 -5.69 -2.29
CA ASN A 210 0.77 -6.55 -3.51
C ASN A 210 2.16 -7.03 -4.06
N LEU A 211 2.40 -7.74 -5.18
CA LEU A 211 1.69 -8.26 -6.40
C LEU A 211 2.35 -9.63 -6.79
N ASP A 212 1.87 -10.74 -7.40
CA ASP A 212 0.65 -11.40 -7.98
C ASP A 212 0.77 -12.95 -7.70
N MET A 213 -0.15 -13.68 -6.98
CA MET A 213 -0.32 -15.20 -6.91
C MET A 213 -1.12 -15.91 -5.74
N GLY A 214 -0.51 -16.24 -4.59
CA GLY A 214 -0.86 -17.38 -3.68
C GLY A 214 -0.47 -17.25 -2.18
N THR A 215 0.66 -17.85 -1.68
CA THR A 215 1.67 -17.35 -0.66
C THR A 215 2.61 -18.34 0.15
N ARG A 216 2.48 -19.68 0.14
CA ARG A 216 2.96 -20.59 1.22
C ARG A 216 4.26 -21.49 1.13
N ASP A 217 5.49 -20.96 1.31
CA ASP A 217 6.75 -21.59 1.88
C ASP A 217 7.86 -20.54 2.24
N SER A 218 8.76 -20.72 3.25
CA SER A 218 9.80 -19.76 3.79
C SER A 218 9.50 -18.82 5.01
N CYS A 219 9.70 -17.46 5.02
CA CYS A 219 9.99 -16.58 6.22
C CYS A 219 8.99 -15.55 6.90
N ASP A 220 8.66 -15.74 8.21
CA ASP A 220 8.45 -14.87 9.44
C ASP A 220 7.66 -13.52 9.50
N CYS A 221 7.20 -12.98 10.68
CA CYS A 221 5.91 -12.21 10.95
C CYS A 221 5.74 -10.64 11.39
N GLY A 222 4.99 -9.52 10.93
CA GLY A 222 4.09 -8.90 9.80
C GLY A 222 4.10 -7.36 9.32
N PRO A 223 4.32 -6.92 8.00
CA PRO A 223 3.35 -6.28 7.03
C PRO A 223 3.46 -6.45 5.40
N ILE A 224 2.79 -7.44 4.71
CA ILE A 224 2.50 -7.84 3.25
C ILE A 224 1.48 -9.09 3.06
N PRO A 225 0.12 -8.94 3.02
CA PRO A 225 -0.99 -9.95 3.31
C PRO A 225 -1.38 -11.25 2.49
N THR A 226 -0.79 -12.46 2.63
CA THR A 226 -1.64 -13.72 2.52
C THR A 226 -1.32 -15.00 3.35
N GLY A 227 -0.10 -15.57 3.42
CA GLY A 227 0.27 -16.62 4.42
C GLY A 227 1.04 -17.92 4.03
N MET A 228 1.77 -18.56 4.98
CA MET A 228 2.89 -19.49 4.71
C MET A 228 3.38 -20.41 5.90
N ASP A 229 4.65 -20.92 5.90
CA ASP A 229 5.00 -22.28 6.44
C ASP A 229 6.50 -22.69 6.86
N LEU A 230 7.58 -21.88 7.15
CA LEU A 230 8.91 -22.45 7.65
C LEU A 230 10.06 -21.53 8.23
N CYS A 231 9.99 -21.02 9.48
CA CYS A 231 10.58 -19.70 9.91
C CYS A 231 12.01 -19.51 10.61
N TYR A 232 12.43 -18.26 10.95
CA TYR A 232 13.31 -17.76 12.07
C TYR A 232 13.46 -16.17 12.26
N ASP A 233 12.82 -15.52 13.26
CA ASP A 233 12.89 -14.07 13.71
C ASP A 233 12.61 -13.05 12.58
N VAL A 234 12.62 -11.70 12.75
CA VAL A 234 12.17 -10.87 11.58
C VAL A 234 12.44 -9.37 11.40
N SER A 235 12.25 -8.97 10.12
CA SER A 235 11.22 -7.98 9.74
C SER A 235 10.46 -8.32 8.39
N TYR A 236 9.16 -8.72 8.21
CA TYR A 236 8.06 -9.26 9.07
C TYR A 236 6.70 -9.66 8.30
N ALA A 237 5.98 -10.84 8.53
CA ALA A 237 4.64 -11.56 8.13
C ALA A 237 3.36 -12.01 9.02
N HIS A 238 2.46 -12.90 8.52
CA HIS A 238 1.45 -13.74 9.24
C HIS A 238 1.31 -15.11 8.51
N TYR A 239 1.21 -16.25 9.24
CA TYR A 239 1.21 -17.69 8.82
C TYR A 239 2.61 -18.32 8.60
N LEU A 240 2.98 -19.36 9.38
CA LEU A 240 4.28 -20.05 9.40
C LEU A 240 4.17 -21.50 9.93
N PHE A 241 5.20 -22.34 9.71
CA PHE A 241 5.27 -23.72 10.22
C PHE A 241 6.71 -24.21 10.44
N ASN A 242 7.21 -24.24 11.68
CA ASN A 242 8.60 -24.54 12.11
C ASN A 242 9.54 -23.32 12.08
N SER A 243 9.35 -22.38 13.02
CA SER A 243 10.03 -21.06 13.10
C SER A 243 10.80 -20.85 14.43
N LYS A 244 11.35 -19.66 14.72
CA LYS A 244 11.82 -19.25 16.08
C LYS A 244 11.92 -17.74 16.22
N HIS A 245 11.40 -17.16 17.31
CA HIS A 245 11.43 -15.71 17.63
C HIS A 245 10.66 -14.85 16.58
N LEU A 246 10.30 -13.58 16.87
CA LEU A 246 9.46 -12.72 16.01
C LEU A 246 9.45 -11.22 16.43
N TYR A 247 8.83 -10.32 15.62
CA TYR A 247 8.39 -8.96 16.02
C TYR A 247 7.12 -8.42 15.28
N TRP A 248 6.04 -8.07 16.00
CA TRP A 248 4.74 -7.52 15.51
C TRP A 248 3.96 -8.42 14.50
N CYS A 249 3.40 -9.56 14.97
CA CYS A 249 3.37 -10.84 14.22
C CYS A 249 2.13 -11.77 14.36
N GLY A 250 1.98 -12.76 13.44
CA GLY A 250 1.10 -13.93 13.66
C GLY A 250 1.29 -15.27 12.88
N ASN A 251 0.57 -16.30 13.34
CA ASN A 251 0.19 -17.63 12.80
C ASN A 251 1.24 -18.78 12.70
N LEU A 252 1.96 -19.12 13.78
CA LEU A 252 3.11 -20.06 13.79
C LEU A 252 2.80 -21.55 14.07
N LYS A 253 3.68 -22.45 13.62
CA LYS A 253 3.88 -23.85 14.06
C LYS A 253 5.33 -24.11 14.50
N ASP A 254 5.62 -25.22 15.17
CA ASP A 254 6.98 -25.75 15.45
C ASP A 254 8.05 -24.72 15.93
N SER A 255 7.70 -23.82 16.86
CA SER A 255 8.42 -22.53 17.09
C SER A 255 9.05 -22.25 18.47
N GLN A 256 9.76 -21.10 18.68
CA GLN A 256 10.36 -20.63 19.97
C GLN A 256 10.46 -19.07 20.10
N TRP A 257 11.17 -18.54 21.12
CA TRP A 257 11.23 -17.20 21.76
C TRP A 257 10.55 -15.95 21.13
N CYS A 258 9.25 -15.95 20.82
CA CYS A 258 8.56 -14.81 20.15
C CYS A 258 8.43 -13.51 20.99
N ILE A 259 8.61 -12.33 20.38
CA ILE A 259 8.66 -11.02 21.05
C ILE A 259 7.78 -9.95 20.34
N ASN A 260 6.65 -9.50 20.93
CA ASN A 260 5.66 -8.51 20.42
C ASN A 260 4.50 -9.08 19.49
N CYS A 261 3.57 -9.97 19.94
CA CYS A 261 2.79 -10.95 19.08
C CYS A 261 1.27 -11.33 19.45
N LEU A 262 0.64 -12.41 18.88
CA LEU A 262 -0.82 -12.91 19.02
C LEU A 262 -1.39 -14.38 19.50
N GLU A 263 -0.94 -15.64 19.15
CA GLU A 263 -1.29 -17.08 19.63
C GLU A 263 -0.18 -18.26 19.61
N GLY A 264 0.19 -18.92 18.48
CA GLY A 264 1.46 -19.70 18.17
C GLY A 264 1.67 -21.19 18.62
N GLU A 265 2.45 -22.04 17.91
CA GLU A 265 2.59 -23.51 18.21
C GLU A 265 4.02 -24.11 18.38
N ASN A 266 4.14 -25.20 19.17
CA ASN A 266 5.34 -25.92 19.71
C ASN A 266 6.38 -25.05 20.47
N LEU A 267 5.90 -23.98 21.11
CA LEU A 267 6.69 -22.84 21.61
C LEU A 267 7.61 -23.05 22.82
N PHE A 268 8.54 -22.11 22.98
CA PHE A 268 9.40 -21.89 24.15
C PHE A 268 9.77 -20.40 24.26
N GLY A 269 9.99 -19.86 25.48
CA GLY A 269 10.86 -18.69 25.70
C GLY A 269 10.43 -17.29 25.23
N CYS A 270 9.15 -16.97 25.03
CA CYS A 270 8.75 -15.64 24.53
C CYS A 270 9.22 -14.41 25.34
N ASN A 271 9.17 -13.18 24.79
CA ASN A 271 8.96 -11.94 25.56
C ASN A 271 8.09 -10.85 24.89
N PHE A 272 6.85 -10.66 25.37
CA PHE A 272 5.79 -9.84 24.71
C PHE A 272 5.12 -10.52 23.50
N LEU A 273 5.25 -11.86 23.37
CA LEU A 273 4.31 -12.77 22.70
C LEU A 273 2.86 -12.25 22.72
N HIS A 274 1.99 -12.69 21.84
CA HIS A 274 1.21 -13.89 22.10
C HIS A 274 1.22 -14.98 21.01
N LYS A 275 1.73 -14.80 19.75
CA LYS A 275 1.91 -15.74 18.58
C LYS A 275 3.38 -16.05 18.33
#